data_AF-Q6AQH1-F1
#
_entry.id   AF-Q6AQH1-F1
#
_cell.length_a   1.000
_cell.length_b   1.000
_cell.length_c   1.000
_cell.angle_alpha   90.00
_cell.angle_beta   90.00
_cell.angle_gamma   90.00
#
_symmetry.space_group_name_H-M   'P 1'
#
loop_
_entity.id
_entity.type
_entity.pdbx_description
1 polymer ?
#
loop_
_entity_poly.entity_id
_entity_poly.type
_entity_poly.pdbx_seq_one_letter_code
_entity_poly.pdbx_strand_id
1 'polypeptide(L)'
;MVHMDGKNSLDYNFRFRDCFLGAQMLFVAFGALVLVPILTGLDPNVSLFTAGIGTLVFQVITRGKIPVFLASSFAFIAPIIYGVQTWGVAGTMCGLAAAGVFYIILSFFVRYFGTGIVHRLLPPVVTGPVIMVIGLVLAPVAVHMATGRTGDGSAWLVPSDTAAIIAGVSLVTTILVTLLGRGWLKLVPIMCGITAGYITCLVLDFSGYTCHVIRPPLIQAFWPTTHLLSFYL
;
A
#
# COMPACT_ATOMS: atom_id res chain seq x y z
N MET A 1 -11.93 13.24 32.32
CA MET A 1 -12.15 14.55 31.69
C MET A 1 -10.79 15.12 31.32
N VAL A 2 -10.30 14.86 30.10
CA VAL A 2 -9.10 15.52 29.58
C VAL A 2 -9.58 16.77 28.87
N HIS A 3 -9.23 17.92 29.45
CA HIS A 3 -9.54 19.25 28.96
C HIS A 3 -8.84 19.42 27.60
N MET A 4 -9.60 19.35 26.50
CA MET A 4 -9.11 19.72 25.18
C MET A 4 -9.15 21.24 25.07
N ASP A 5 -8.04 21.86 25.46
CA ASP A 5 -7.75 23.26 25.24
C ASP A 5 -7.81 23.56 23.73
N GLY A 6 -8.60 24.58 23.39
CA GLY A 6 -8.80 25.05 22.04
C GLY A 6 -7.55 25.77 21.53
N LYS A 7 -6.80 25.10 20.67
CA LYS A 7 -5.90 25.77 19.73
C LYS A 7 -6.28 25.38 18.30
N ASN A 8 -6.87 26.34 17.61
CA ASN A 8 -6.82 26.42 16.15
C ASN A 8 -5.34 26.53 15.73
N SER A 9 -4.64 25.40 15.58
CA SER A 9 -3.30 25.34 14.99
C SER A 9 -3.41 24.88 13.54
N LEU A 10 -3.81 25.79 12.66
CA LEU A 10 -3.60 25.69 11.21
C LEU A 10 -2.18 26.15 10.81
N ASP A 11 -1.27 26.27 11.77
CA ASP A 11 0.14 26.51 11.50
C ASP A 11 0.79 25.19 11.06
N TYR A 12 0.94 25.02 9.75
CA TYR A 12 1.78 24.00 9.15
C TYR A 12 3.25 24.33 9.49
N ASN A 13 3.65 24.01 10.71
CA ASN A 13 5.03 24.18 11.13
C ASN A 13 5.81 22.98 10.59
N PHE A 14 6.56 23.17 9.50
CA PHE A 14 7.40 22.13 8.91
C PHE A 14 8.51 21.72 9.89
N ARG A 15 8.20 20.83 10.84
CA ARG A 15 9.20 20.24 11.70
C ARG A 15 9.78 19.04 10.97
N PHE A 16 11.09 18.86 11.08
CA PHE A 16 11.80 17.68 10.53
C PHE A 16 11.17 16.34 10.98
N ARG A 17 10.49 16.35 12.13
CA ARG A 17 9.74 15.23 12.70
C ARG A 17 8.54 14.81 11.83
N ASP A 18 7.91 15.75 11.13
CA ASP A 18 6.73 15.49 10.30
C ASP A 18 7.11 14.81 8.98
N CYS A 19 8.33 15.06 8.50
CA CYS A 19 8.89 14.34 7.35
C CYS A 19 9.03 12.83 7.65
N PHE A 20 9.50 12.49 8.85
CA PHE A 20 9.59 11.10 9.32
C PHE A 20 8.20 10.43 9.42
N LEU A 21 7.21 11.17 9.90
CA LEU A 21 5.83 10.69 10.01
C LEU A 21 5.19 10.47 8.62
N GLY A 22 5.47 11.38 7.67
CA GLY A 22 5.05 11.25 6.28
C GLY A 22 5.71 10.06 5.57
N ALA A 23 7.02 9.87 5.76
CA ALA A 23 7.74 8.72 5.25
C ALA A 23 7.15 7.41 5.77
N GLN A 24 6.81 7.35 7.06
CA GLN A 24 6.13 6.19 7.61
C GLN A 24 4.79 5.94 6.93
N MET A 25 3.94 6.95 6.77
CA MET A 25 2.64 6.77 6.09
C MET A 25 2.82 6.30 4.64
N LEU A 26 3.86 6.77 3.96
CA LEU A 26 4.22 6.28 2.64
C LEU A 26 4.54 4.77 2.69
N PHE A 27 5.38 4.31 3.61
CA PHE A 27 5.71 2.89 3.73
C PHE A 27 4.53 2.00 4.16
N VAL A 28 3.62 2.54 4.98
CA VAL A 28 2.37 1.86 5.33
C VAL A 28 1.49 1.68 4.08
N ALA A 29 1.35 2.73 3.27
CA ALA A 29 0.56 2.68 2.04
C ALA A 29 1.27 1.94 0.90
N PHE A 30 2.61 1.84 0.94
CA PHE A 30 3.43 1.24 -0.12
C PHE A 30 3.03 -0.20 -0.44
N GLY A 31 2.72 -0.99 0.59
CA GLY A 31 2.24 -2.36 0.42
C GLY A 31 1.02 -2.42 -0.49
N ALA A 32 0.00 -1.60 -0.22
CA ALA A 32 -1.21 -1.52 -1.04
C ALA A 32 -0.95 -0.91 -2.44
N LEU A 33 -0.13 0.15 -2.50
CA LEU A 33 0.19 0.88 -3.72
C LEU A 33 0.93 0.03 -4.76
N VAL A 34 1.80 -0.86 -4.32
CA VAL A 34 2.58 -1.75 -5.20
C VAL A 34 1.85 -3.07 -5.44
N LEU A 35 1.08 -3.55 -4.46
CA LEU A 35 0.34 -4.81 -4.60
C LEU A 35 -0.71 -4.74 -5.71
N VAL A 36 -1.55 -3.69 -5.76
CA VAL A 36 -2.63 -3.62 -6.75
C VAL A 36 -2.10 -3.65 -8.19
N PRO A 37 -1.14 -2.80 -8.59
CA PRO A 37 -0.59 -2.83 -9.95
C PRO A 37 -0.01 -4.19 -10.31
N ILE A 38 0.75 -4.83 -9.41
CA ILE A 38 1.33 -6.16 -9.63
C ILE A 38 0.25 -7.20 -9.93
N LEU A 39 -0.82 -7.25 -9.11
CA LEU A 39 -1.92 -8.20 -9.31
C LEU A 39 -2.71 -7.94 -10.61
N THR A 40 -2.76 -6.68 -11.04
CA THR A 40 -3.51 -6.27 -12.23
C THR A 40 -2.69 -6.24 -13.53
N GLY A 41 -1.37 -6.49 -13.44
CA GLY A 41 -0.46 -6.39 -14.59
C GLY A 41 -0.15 -4.95 -15.03
N LEU A 42 -0.31 -3.98 -14.13
CA LEU A 42 0.03 -2.57 -14.36
C LEU A 42 1.40 -2.23 -13.78
N ASP A 43 2.03 -1.17 -14.31
CA ASP A 43 3.34 -0.72 -13.85
C ASP A 43 3.26 -0.09 -12.43
N PRO A 44 3.97 -0.65 -11.43
CA PRO A 44 3.98 -0.11 -10.07
C PRO A 44 4.67 1.25 -9.96
N ASN A 45 5.67 1.55 -10.79
CA ASN A 45 6.38 2.83 -10.77
C ASN A 45 5.48 3.97 -11.21
N VAL A 46 4.70 3.75 -12.28
CA VAL A 46 3.72 4.73 -12.77
C VAL A 46 2.63 4.96 -11.72
N SER A 47 2.21 3.88 -11.05
CA SER A 47 1.20 3.94 -9.99
C SER A 47 1.70 4.72 -8.77
N LEU A 48 2.94 4.47 -8.31
CA LEU A 48 3.58 5.21 -7.22
C LEU A 48 3.75 6.70 -7.55
N PHE A 49 4.22 7.00 -8.76
CA PHE A 49 4.39 8.38 -9.22
C PHE A 49 3.06 9.13 -9.26
N THR A 50 2.03 8.51 -9.83
CA THR A 50 0.70 9.12 -9.95
C THR A 50 0.01 9.27 -8.60
N ALA A 51 0.17 8.30 -7.69
CA ALA A 51 -0.35 8.40 -6.33
C ALA A 51 0.31 9.53 -5.53
N GLY A 52 1.62 9.74 -5.71
CA GLY A 52 2.36 10.86 -5.12
C GLY A 52 1.82 12.21 -5.63
N ILE A 53 1.73 12.37 -6.95
CA ILE A 53 1.17 13.59 -7.56
C ILE A 53 -0.28 13.81 -7.12
N GLY A 54 -1.11 12.76 -7.17
CA GLY A 54 -2.51 12.83 -6.76
C GLY A 54 -2.65 13.27 -5.30
N THR A 55 -1.80 12.77 -4.41
CA THR A 55 -1.79 13.17 -3.00
C THR A 55 -1.39 14.65 -2.83
N LEU A 56 -0.38 15.12 -3.58
CA LEU A 56 0.01 16.54 -3.55
C LEU A 56 -1.12 17.44 -4.05
N VAL A 57 -1.74 17.09 -5.18
CA VAL A 57 -2.89 17.82 -5.73
C VAL A 57 -4.05 17.84 -4.74
N PHE A 58 -4.34 16.70 -4.10
CA PHE A 58 -5.37 16.59 -3.06
C PHE A 58 -5.08 17.52 -1.88
N GLN A 59 -3.85 17.52 -1.36
CA GLN A 59 -3.48 18.40 -0.24
C GLN A 59 -3.59 19.89 -0.60
N VAL A 60 -3.23 20.27 -1.83
CA VAL A 60 -3.38 21.65 -2.33
C VAL A 60 -4.86 22.04 -2.41
N ILE A 61 -5.71 21.20 -3.01
CA ILE A 61 -7.15 21.46 -3.14
C ILE A 61 -7.82 21.57 -1.76
N THR A 62 -7.46 20.70 -0.83
CA THR A 62 -8.03 20.66 0.52
C THR A 62 -7.38 21.66 1.49
N ARG A 63 -6.38 22.43 1.02
CA ARG A 63 -5.62 23.41 1.82
C ARG A 63 -5.01 22.80 3.09
N GLY A 64 -4.50 21.57 3.00
CA GLY A 64 -3.85 20.88 4.12
C GLY A 64 -4.76 20.54 5.32
N LYS A 65 -6.09 20.64 5.19
CA LYS A 65 -7.03 20.38 6.31
C LYS A 65 -7.28 18.90 6.59
N ILE A 66 -7.08 18.04 5.59
CA ILE A 66 -7.37 16.60 5.68
C ILE A 66 -6.05 15.85 5.43
N PRO A 67 -5.46 15.23 6.47
CA PRO A 67 -4.21 14.47 6.33
C PRO A 67 -4.51 13.07 5.78
N VAL A 68 -4.75 12.98 4.47
CA VAL A 68 -5.00 11.71 3.77
C VAL A 68 -3.95 11.51 2.68
N PHE A 69 -3.49 10.27 2.57
CA PHE A 69 -2.60 9.80 1.51
C PHE A 69 -3.40 8.93 0.54
N LEU A 70 -3.33 9.23 -0.76
CA LEU A 70 -4.06 8.47 -1.77
C LEU A 70 -3.32 7.17 -2.07
N ALA A 71 -3.93 6.04 -1.71
CA ALA A 71 -3.44 4.71 -2.03
C ALA A 71 -4.26 4.07 -3.16
N SER A 72 -3.74 2.99 -3.74
CA SER A 72 -4.48 2.21 -4.73
C SER A 72 -5.68 1.52 -4.07
N SER A 73 -6.86 1.61 -4.70
CA SER A 73 -8.09 1.11 -4.11
C SER A 73 -8.28 -0.38 -4.41
N PHE A 74 -8.27 -1.18 -3.35
CA PHE A 74 -8.50 -2.62 -3.38
C PHE A 74 -9.83 -3.04 -4.00
N ALA A 75 -10.85 -2.18 -3.94
CA ALA A 75 -12.14 -2.43 -4.57
C ALA A 75 -12.06 -2.55 -6.09
N PHE A 76 -11.00 -2.01 -6.71
CA PHE A 76 -10.82 -2.04 -8.16
C PHE A 76 -10.01 -3.24 -8.67
N ILE A 77 -9.45 -4.10 -7.80
CA ILE A 77 -8.66 -5.26 -8.25
C ILE A 77 -9.47 -6.17 -9.19
N ALA A 78 -10.63 -6.65 -8.74
CA ALA A 78 -11.45 -7.56 -9.53
C ALA A 78 -11.95 -6.93 -10.86
N PRO A 79 -12.49 -5.69 -10.87
CA PRO A 79 -12.85 -5.01 -12.12
C PRO A 79 -11.67 -4.80 -13.07
N ILE A 80 -10.47 -4.47 -12.57
CA ILE A 80 -9.30 -4.25 -13.42
C ILE A 80 -8.83 -5.58 -14.02
N ILE A 81 -8.74 -6.66 -13.23
CA ILE A 81 -8.36 -7.99 -13.76
C ILE A 81 -9.31 -8.42 -14.88
N TYR A 82 -10.63 -8.31 -14.63
CA TYR A 82 -11.63 -8.63 -15.63
C TYR A 82 -11.52 -7.72 -16.86
N GLY A 83 -11.27 -6.42 -16.65
CA GLY A 83 -11.12 -5.46 -17.72
C GLY A 83 -9.91 -5.72 -18.59
N VAL A 84 -8.77 -6.03 -17.98
CA VAL A 84 -7.51 -6.34 -18.69
C VAL A 84 -7.67 -7.62 -19.50
N GLN A 85 -8.34 -8.64 -18.96
CA GLN A 85 -8.61 -9.88 -19.68
C GLN A 85 -9.56 -9.70 -20.88
N THR A 86 -10.54 -8.79 -20.77
CA THR A 86 -11.60 -8.64 -21.78
C THR A 86 -11.26 -7.59 -22.84
N TRP A 87 -10.69 -6.45 -22.43
CA TRP A 87 -10.47 -5.27 -23.29
C TRP A 87 -9.00 -4.83 -23.34
N GLY A 88 -8.10 -5.57 -22.71
CA GLY A 88 -6.69 -5.22 -22.60
C GLY A 88 -6.42 -4.04 -21.65
N VAL A 89 -5.15 -3.74 -21.47
CA VAL A 89 -4.68 -2.68 -20.56
C VAL A 89 -5.18 -1.31 -21.00
N ALA A 90 -5.06 -0.98 -22.29
CA ALA A 90 -5.47 0.32 -22.82
C ALA A 90 -6.97 0.60 -22.62
N GLY A 91 -7.84 -0.38 -22.92
CA GLY A 91 -9.29 -0.26 -22.71
C GLY A 91 -9.64 -0.07 -21.23
N THR A 92 -8.96 -0.81 -20.35
CA THR A 92 -9.16 -0.71 -18.91
C THR A 92 -8.72 0.64 -18.35
N MET A 93 -7.61 1.21 -18.84
CA MET A 93 -7.15 2.54 -18.43
C MET A 93 -8.15 3.63 -18.83
N CYS A 94 -8.74 3.55 -20.02
CA CYS A 94 -9.81 4.47 -20.43
C CYS A 94 -11.04 4.34 -19.51
N GLY A 95 -11.40 3.12 -19.10
CA GLY A 95 -12.46 2.87 -18.13
C GLY A 95 -12.17 3.47 -16.75
N LEU A 96 -10.94 3.33 -16.26
CA LEU A 96 -10.50 3.95 -15.00
C LEU A 96 -10.50 5.48 -15.08
N ALA A 97 -10.07 6.05 -16.21
CA ALA A 97 -10.14 7.49 -16.45
C ALA A 97 -11.60 7.99 -16.43
N ALA A 98 -12.52 7.27 -17.08
CA ALA A 98 -13.94 7.58 -17.05
C ALA A 98 -14.53 7.47 -15.62
N ALA A 99 -14.13 6.47 -14.85
CA ALA A 99 -14.51 6.36 -13.43
C ALA A 99 -14.00 7.54 -12.59
N GLY A 100 -12.79 8.03 -12.88
CA GLY A 100 -12.25 9.25 -12.27
C GLY A 100 -13.11 10.49 -12.58
N VAL A 101 -13.51 10.67 -13.84
CA VAL A 101 -14.43 11.75 -14.23
C VAL A 101 -15.79 11.59 -13.54
N PHE A 102 -16.30 10.37 -13.43
CA PHE A 102 -17.54 10.09 -12.70
C PHE A 102 -17.44 10.49 -11.23
N TYR A 103 -16.31 10.24 -10.56
CA TYR A 103 -16.09 10.72 -9.19
C TYR A 103 -16.09 12.24 -9.07
N ILE A 104 -15.56 12.96 -10.07
CA ILE A 104 -15.61 14.42 -10.10
C ILE A 104 -17.07 14.89 -10.20
N ILE A 105 -17.86 14.30 -11.10
CA ILE A 105 -19.29 14.62 -11.24
C ILE A 105 -20.05 14.34 -9.95
N LEU A 106 -19.79 13.19 -9.32
CA LEU A 106 -20.39 12.82 -8.05
C LEU A 106 -20.02 13.82 -6.94
N SER A 107 -18.77 14.28 -6.92
CA SER A 107 -18.31 15.32 -5.98
C SER A 107 -19.09 16.63 -6.13
N PHE A 108 -19.36 17.08 -7.36
CA PHE A 108 -20.22 18.24 -7.62
C PHE A 108 -21.66 18.03 -7.17
N PHE A 109 -22.21 16.83 -7.40
CA PHE A 109 -23.56 16.49 -6.95
C PHE A 109 -23.68 16.55 -5.42
N VAL A 110 -22.71 15.96 -4.70
CA VAL A 110 -22.65 16.02 -3.23
C VAL A 110 -22.49 17.45 -2.73
N ARG A 111 -21.75 18.30 -3.45
CA ARG A 111 -21.62 19.72 -3.11
C ARG A 111 -22.95 20.47 -3.22
N TYR A 112 -23.78 20.14 -4.21
CA TYR A 112 -25.08 20.81 -4.42
C TYR A 112 -26.16 20.32 -3.43
N PHE A 113 -26.26 19.00 -3.24
CA PHE A 113 -27.30 18.40 -2.40
C PHE A 113 -26.93 18.32 -0.90
N GLY A 114 -25.68 18.61 -0.56
CA GLY A 114 -25.17 18.52 0.81
C GLY A 114 -24.77 17.11 1.23
N THR A 115 -24.01 17.02 2.32
CA THR A 115 -23.42 15.76 2.83
C THR A 115 -24.45 14.80 3.44
N GLY A 116 -25.66 15.28 3.76
CA GLY A 116 -26.73 14.47 4.35
C GLY A 116 -27.21 13.33 3.43
N ILE A 117 -27.15 13.52 2.12
CA ILE A 117 -27.51 12.46 1.15
C ILE A 117 -26.52 11.28 1.24
N VAL A 118 -25.22 11.56 1.40
CA VAL A 118 -24.20 10.50 1.50
C VAL A 118 -24.41 9.68 2.77
N HIS A 119 -24.68 10.32 3.91
CA HIS A 119 -24.95 9.60 5.16
C HIS A 119 -26.25 8.78 5.12
N ARG A 120 -27.24 9.20 4.32
CA ARG A 120 -28.50 8.47 4.15
C ARG A 120 -28.36 7.30 3.16
N LEU A 121 -27.59 7.47 2.09
CA LEU A 121 -27.30 6.42 1.10
C LEU A 121 -26.33 5.37 1.64
N LEU A 122 -25.30 5.81 2.37
CA LEU A 122 -24.22 4.99 2.90
C LEU A 122 -24.13 5.17 4.42
N PRO A 123 -25.15 4.71 5.18
CA PRO A 123 -25.08 4.77 6.63
C PRO A 123 -23.95 3.84 7.15
N PRO A 124 -23.45 4.08 8.38
CA PRO A 124 -22.36 3.27 8.96
C PRO A 124 -22.61 1.76 8.96
N VAL A 125 -23.88 1.37 9.07
CA VAL A 125 -24.33 -0.04 9.02
C VAL A 125 -24.07 -0.70 7.66
N VAL A 126 -23.88 0.06 6.59
CA VAL A 126 -23.52 -0.44 5.25
C VAL A 126 -22.02 -0.25 4.98
N THR A 127 -21.46 0.91 5.29
CA THR A 127 -20.05 1.19 4.98
C THR A 127 -19.10 0.28 5.75
N GLY A 128 -19.39 -0.03 7.02
CA GLY A 128 -18.56 -0.93 7.83
C GLY A 128 -18.44 -2.33 7.21
N PRO A 129 -19.56 -3.03 6.96
CA PRO A 129 -19.54 -4.34 6.30
C PRO A 129 -18.89 -4.32 4.92
N VAL A 130 -19.14 -3.30 4.09
CA VAL A 130 -18.50 -3.21 2.77
C VAL A 130 -16.97 -3.15 2.90
N ILE A 131 -16.44 -2.34 3.83
CA ILE A 131 -14.99 -2.27 4.09
C ILE A 131 -14.45 -3.60 4.63
N MET A 132 -15.17 -4.27 5.53
CA MET A 132 -14.78 -5.59 6.05
C MET A 132 -14.72 -6.65 4.95
N VAL A 133 -15.70 -6.67 4.03
CA VAL A 133 -15.72 -7.60 2.90
C VAL A 133 -14.55 -7.32 1.95
N ILE A 134 -14.25 -6.06 1.64
CA ILE A 134 -13.08 -5.70 0.81
C ILE A 134 -11.79 -6.23 1.45
N GLY A 135 -11.63 -6.08 2.78
CA GLY A 135 -10.49 -6.63 3.50
C GLY A 135 -10.44 -8.16 3.46
N LEU A 136 -11.57 -8.83 3.65
CA LEU A 136 -11.66 -10.29 3.65
C LEU A 136 -11.35 -10.91 2.28
N VAL A 137 -11.77 -10.26 1.19
CA VAL A 137 -11.45 -10.68 -0.19
C VAL A 137 -9.94 -10.67 -0.46
N LEU A 138 -9.17 -9.85 0.26
CA LEU A 138 -7.71 -9.76 0.11
C LEU A 138 -6.90 -10.55 1.13
N ALA A 139 -7.54 -11.08 2.16
CA ALA A 139 -6.91 -12.00 3.10
C ALA A 139 -6.16 -13.16 2.39
N PRO A 140 -6.71 -13.86 1.37
CA PRO A 140 -5.97 -14.91 0.69
C PRO A 140 -4.70 -14.42 -0.01
N VAL A 141 -4.74 -13.23 -0.64
CA VAL A 141 -3.57 -12.64 -1.30
C VAL A 141 -2.45 -12.39 -0.29
N ALA A 142 -2.79 -11.85 0.89
CA ALA A 142 -1.80 -11.63 1.95
C ALA A 142 -1.19 -12.94 2.45
N VAL A 143 -2.00 -14.00 2.60
CA VAL A 143 -1.53 -15.33 3.03
C VAL A 143 -0.63 -15.97 1.96
N HIS A 144 -0.99 -15.85 0.69
CA HIS A 144 -0.15 -16.35 -0.42
C HIS A 144 1.21 -15.67 -0.43
N MET A 145 1.26 -14.34 -0.27
CA MET A 145 2.52 -13.61 -0.19
C MET A 145 3.33 -13.95 1.07
N ALA A 146 2.67 -14.12 2.22
CA ALA A 146 3.32 -14.51 3.47
C ALA A 146 3.91 -15.93 3.42
N THR A 147 3.34 -16.82 2.61
CA THR A 147 3.81 -18.20 2.39
C THR A 147 4.81 -18.32 1.23
N GLY A 148 5.27 -17.20 0.65
CA GLY A 148 6.30 -17.19 -0.39
C GLY A 148 5.75 -17.45 -1.80
N ARG A 149 4.44 -17.31 -2.02
CA ARG A 149 3.79 -17.44 -3.33
C ARG A 149 3.52 -16.06 -3.93
N THR A 150 3.31 -16.01 -5.25
CA THR A 150 2.78 -14.82 -5.92
C THR A 150 1.40 -14.46 -5.34
N GLY A 151 0.98 -13.20 -5.47
CA GLY A 151 -0.32 -12.75 -4.94
C GLY A 151 -1.52 -13.50 -5.52
N ASP A 152 -1.40 -14.05 -6.74
CA ASP A 152 -2.39 -14.92 -7.39
C ASP A 152 -2.19 -16.42 -7.07
N GLY A 153 -1.20 -16.78 -6.24
CA GLY A 153 -0.91 -18.15 -5.82
C GLY A 153 -0.26 -19.06 -6.87
N SER A 154 0.03 -18.51 -8.07
CA SER A 154 0.45 -19.23 -9.27
C SER A 154 1.90 -19.73 -9.25
N ALA A 155 2.82 -19.03 -8.58
CA ALA A 155 4.23 -19.38 -8.56
C ALA A 155 4.85 -19.25 -7.16
N TRP A 156 5.85 -20.08 -6.90
CA TRP A 156 6.67 -20.02 -5.69
C TRP A 156 7.82 -19.04 -5.92
N LEU A 157 7.86 -17.96 -5.14
CA LEU A 157 8.93 -16.97 -5.15
C LEU A 157 10.03 -17.33 -4.12
N VAL A 158 9.63 -17.92 -2.99
CA VAL A 158 10.50 -18.24 -1.85
C VAL A 158 10.02 -19.57 -1.23
N PRO A 159 10.92 -20.41 -0.67
CA PRO A 159 10.53 -21.58 0.11
C PRO A 159 9.54 -21.23 1.23
N SER A 160 8.48 -22.02 1.37
CA SER A 160 7.35 -21.76 2.29
C SER A 160 7.79 -21.52 3.73
N ASP A 161 8.74 -22.32 4.21
CA ASP A 161 9.17 -22.29 5.61
C ASP A 161 9.93 -21.00 5.93
N THR A 162 10.84 -20.59 5.03
CA THR A 162 11.61 -19.35 5.18
C THR A 162 10.69 -18.12 5.08
N ALA A 163 9.75 -18.10 4.13
CA ALA A 163 8.81 -17.00 3.96
C ALA A 163 7.89 -16.84 5.18
N ALA A 164 7.35 -17.95 5.70
CA ALA A 164 6.50 -17.94 6.88
C ALA A 164 7.23 -17.41 8.12
N ILE A 165 8.51 -17.76 8.30
CA ILE A 165 9.34 -17.24 9.40
C ILE A 165 9.51 -15.72 9.27
N ILE A 166 9.88 -15.21 8.08
CA ILE A 166 10.07 -13.77 7.86
C ILE A 166 8.77 -13.00 8.09
N ALA A 167 7.66 -13.49 7.54
CA ALA A 167 6.34 -12.88 7.71
C ALA A 167 5.90 -12.90 9.19
N GLY A 168 6.12 -14.03 9.87
CA GLY A 168 5.83 -14.18 11.30
C GLY A 168 6.64 -13.22 12.17
N VAL A 169 7.94 -13.11 11.94
CA VAL A 169 8.80 -12.17 12.69
C VAL A 169 8.38 -10.72 12.44
N SER A 170 8.11 -10.33 11.19
CA SER A 170 7.62 -8.98 10.85
C SER A 170 6.28 -8.66 11.52
N LEU A 171 5.34 -9.61 11.52
CA LEU A 171 4.03 -9.45 12.15
C LEU A 171 4.13 -9.37 13.68
N VAL A 172 4.87 -10.28 14.30
CA VAL A 172 5.07 -10.29 15.75
C VAL A 172 5.77 -9.02 16.22
N THR A 173 6.82 -8.58 15.52
CA THR A 173 7.53 -7.34 15.87
C THR A 173 6.62 -6.12 15.70
N THR A 174 5.81 -6.03 14.65
CA THR A 174 4.82 -4.95 14.49
C THR A 174 3.82 -4.93 15.64
N ILE A 175 3.29 -6.10 16.03
CA ILE A 175 2.33 -6.20 17.14
C ILE A 175 2.99 -5.82 18.47
N LEU A 176 4.18 -6.35 18.76
CA LEU A 176 4.92 -6.06 19.99
C LEU A 176 5.25 -4.57 20.09
N VAL A 177 5.71 -3.93 19.02
CA VAL A 177 6.00 -2.48 19.02
C VAL A 177 4.71 -1.67 19.18
N THR A 178 3.59 -2.12 18.61
CA THR A 178 2.29 -1.44 18.77
C THR A 178 1.76 -1.54 20.21
N LEU A 179 1.93 -2.69 20.85
CA LEU A 179 1.40 -2.97 22.21
C LEU A 179 2.34 -2.49 23.33
N LEU A 180 3.64 -2.74 23.21
CA LEU A 180 4.67 -2.48 24.23
C LEU A 180 5.44 -1.17 23.99
N GLY A 181 5.35 -0.60 22.78
CA GLY A 181 6.08 0.61 22.42
C GLY A 181 5.73 1.80 23.33
N ARG A 182 6.76 2.43 23.90
CA ARG A 182 6.65 3.68 24.67
C ARG A 182 7.26 4.84 23.89
N GLY A 183 6.62 6.01 23.96
CA GLY A 183 7.10 7.23 23.33
C GLY A 183 7.09 7.18 21.79
N TRP A 184 8.23 7.47 21.17
CA TRP A 184 8.40 7.59 19.72
C TRP A 184 8.21 6.27 18.95
N LEU A 185 8.50 5.13 19.57
CA LEU A 185 8.38 3.82 18.92
C LEU A 185 6.93 3.43 18.63
N LYS A 186 5.97 3.92 19.44
CA LYS A 186 4.55 3.69 19.19
C LYS A 186 4.03 4.45 17.97
N LEU A 187 4.74 5.50 17.55
CA LEU A 187 4.37 6.23 16.34
C LEU A 187 4.72 5.41 15.10
N VAL A 188 5.76 4.55 15.12
CA VAL A 188 6.35 3.93 13.92
C VAL A 188 6.37 2.37 13.90
N PRO A 189 5.31 1.66 14.33
CA PRO A 189 5.35 0.21 14.51
C PRO A 189 5.56 -0.57 13.21
N ILE A 190 4.98 -0.11 12.10
CA ILE A 190 5.04 -0.81 10.80
C ILE A 190 6.46 -0.74 10.22
N MET A 191 7.19 0.37 10.43
CA MET A 191 8.58 0.44 9.98
C MET A 191 9.47 -0.51 10.76
N CYS A 192 9.27 -0.60 12.08
CA CYS A 192 10.00 -1.58 12.90
C CYS A 192 9.75 -3.02 12.42
N GLY A 193 8.52 -3.35 12.04
CA GLY A 193 8.17 -4.64 11.43
C GLY A 193 8.92 -4.92 10.13
N ILE A 194 8.87 -3.98 9.19
CA ILE A 194 9.57 -4.07 7.91
C ILE A 194 11.08 -4.21 8.11
N THR A 195 11.68 -3.41 9.00
CA THR A 195 13.11 -3.49 9.31
C THR A 195 13.48 -4.83 9.95
N ALA A 196 12.69 -5.33 10.90
CA ALA A 196 12.94 -6.63 11.52
C ALA A 196 12.80 -7.80 10.54
N GLY A 197 11.79 -7.76 9.67
CA GLY A 197 11.64 -8.72 8.58
C GLY A 197 12.83 -8.70 7.61
N TYR A 198 13.31 -7.52 7.24
CA TYR A 198 14.48 -7.37 6.36
C TYR A 198 15.77 -7.88 7.01
N ILE A 199 16.00 -7.59 8.29
CA ILE A 199 17.15 -8.12 9.05
C ILE A 199 17.07 -9.65 9.11
N THR A 200 15.88 -10.21 9.34
CA THR A 200 15.68 -11.66 9.40
C THR A 200 15.99 -12.31 8.05
N CYS A 201 15.59 -11.68 6.95
CA CYS A 201 15.94 -12.09 5.59
C CYS A 201 17.46 -12.13 5.38
N LEU A 202 18.18 -11.07 5.79
CA LEU A 202 19.65 -11.02 5.68
C LEU A 202 20.32 -12.12 6.51
N VAL A 203 19.90 -12.33 7.76
CA VAL A 203 20.48 -13.36 8.64
C VAL A 203 20.28 -14.76 8.05
N LEU A 204 19.08 -15.04 7.51
CA LEU A 204 18.78 -16.33 6.87
C LEU A 204 19.62 -16.54 5.61
N ASP A 205 19.83 -15.49 4.82
CA ASP A 205 20.70 -15.50 3.63
C ASP A 205 22.17 -15.79 4.00
N PHE A 206 22.71 -15.13 5.03
CA PHE A 206 24.07 -15.38 5.53
C PHE A 206 24.27 -16.80 6.09
N SER A 207 23.22 -17.40 6.65
CA SER A 207 23.27 -18.75 7.23
C SER A 207 23.16 -19.90 6.22
N GLY A 208 23.01 -19.61 4.92
CA GLY A 208 22.98 -20.62 3.86
C GLY A 208 21.69 -21.44 3.79
N TYR A 209 20.70 -21.14 4.64
CA TYR A 209 19.33 -21.66 4.52
C TYR A 209 18.57 -20.87 3.43
N THR A 210 19.09 -20.93 2.21
CA THR A 210 18.47 -20.50 0.94
C THR A 210 17.60 -19.23 0.98
N CYS A 211 18.15 -18.12 0.46
CA CYS A 211 17.39 -17.27 -0.45
C CYS A 211 18.36 -16.56 -1.41
N HIS A 212 18.17 -16.66 -2.73
CA HIS A 212 18.95 -15.97 -3.76
C HIS A 212 18.84 -14.42 -3.67
N VAL A 213 19.38 -13.77 -2.63
CA VAL A 213 19.53 -12.30 -2.62
C VAL A 213 20.66 -11.87 -3.57
N ILE A 214 21.54 -12.78 -3.97
CA ILE A 214 22.53 -12.54 -5.05
C ILE A 214 21.86 -12.54 -6.44
N ARG A 215 20.57 -12.92 -6.58
CA ARG A 215 19.83 -12.71 -7.84
C ARG A 215 18.36 -12.35 -7.61
N PRO A 216 18.04 -11.13 -7.14
CA PRO A 216 16.66 -10.69 -7.02
C PRO A 216 16.14 -10.27 -8.40
N PRO A 217 14.97 -10.74 -8.85
CA PRO A 217 14.23 -10.06 -9.91
C PRO A 217 13.89 -8.60 -9.55
N LEU A 218 13.98 -8.22 -8.27
CA LEU A 218 13.84 -6.84 -7.80
C LEU A 218 15.07 -5.95 -8.05
N ILE A 219 16.28 -6.52 -8.20
CA ILE A 219 17.49 -5.76 -8.63
C ILE A 219 17.58 -5.75 -10.17
N GLN A 220 17.08 -6.79 -10.85
CA GLN A 220 16.99 -6.79 -12.32
C GLN A 220 15.96 -5.78 -12.85
N ALA A 221 14.91 -5.49 -12.09
CA ALA A 221 13.95 -4.43 -12.42
C ALA A 221 14.50 -3.01 -12.15
N PHE A 222 15.45 -2.86 -11.22
CA PHE A 222 16.01 -1.55 -10.83
C PHE A 222 17.31 -1.20 -11.56
N TRP A 223 18.03 -2.19 -12.11
CA TRP A 223 19.25 -2.00 -12.91
C TRP A 223 19.28 -2.94 -14.12
N PRO A 224 18.78 -2.51 -15.29
CA PRO A 224 18.76 -3.33 -16.50
C PRO A 224 20.13 -3.28 -17.19
N THR A 225 21.16 -3.88 -16.61
CA THR A 225 22.37 -4.24 -17.40
C THR A 225 22.87 -5.64 -17.03
N THR A 226 22.24 -6.64 -17.64
CA THR A 226 22.81 -7.98 -17.76
C THR A 226 23.08 -8.31 -19.23
N HIS A 227 23.98 -7.55 -19.86
CA HIS A 227 24.54 -7.88 -21.17
C HIS A 227 26.06 -8.11 -21.17
N LEU A 228 26.75 -8.07 -20.02
CA LEU A 228 28.22 -8.15 -19.98
C LEU A 228 28.84 -9.38 -19.27
N LEU A 229 28.04 -10.32 -18.74
CA LEU A 229 28.57 -11.50 -18.03
C LEU A 229 28.22 -12.84 -18.67
N SER A 230 28.07 -12.86 -20.00
CA SER A 230 28.03 -14.10 -20.80
C SER A 230 29.38 -14.41 -21.49
N PHE A 231 30.47 -13.76 -21.08
CA PHE A 231 31.79 -13.88 -21.72
C PHE A 231 32.93 -14.42 -20.85
N TYR A 232 32.69 -14.83 -19.60
CA TYR A 232 33.73 -15.48 -18.82
C TYR A 232 33.12 -16.52 -17.86
N LEU A 233 33.30 -17.79 -18.25
CA LEU A 233 33.02 -19.05 -17.55
C LEU A 233 31.55 -19.47 -17.44
#